data_AF-A0A8J2JYQ6-F1
#
_entry.id   AF-A0A8J2JYQ6-F1
#
_cell.length_a   1.000
_cell.length_b   1.000
_cell.length_c   1.000
_cell.angle_alpha   90.00
_cell.angle_beta   90.00
_cell.angle_gamma   90.00
#
_symmetry.space_group_name_H-M   'P 1'
#
loop_
_entity.id
_entity.type
_entity.pdbx_description
1 polymer ?
#
loop_
_entity_poly.entity_id
_entity_poly.type
_entity_poly.pdbx_seq_one_letter_code
_entity_poly.pdbx_strand_id
1 'polypeptide(L)'
;MKTDVEQMQCVNTIENYSMSNNWILHFQFFSKFTQTRSSQPLAYLPVESKKSYRTFEDMGAENTEVEENISIEDVLEKLGGFSRFQLYVTFIVLMSEIPVAAIALTLVFTGSSNVEFNCMQNGTNIGIISVQDPTFCSRNCTLALDTTKPVVSIVQEWELVCDRAWLPDFFTSIQMMGMMTGAMTASQVADAYGRKTVFYANVAIMGIFGMISGSVNSIYLFGVSRFLAGIGLG
;
A
#
# COMPACT_ATOMS: atom_id res chain seq x y z
N MET A 1 -11.77 46.19 20.15
CA MET A 1 -10.93 46.53 18.98
C MET A 1 -9.44 46.57 19.35
N LYS A 2 -8.89 45.51 19.93
CA LYS A 2 -7.43 45.36 20.13
C LYS A 2 -7.02 43.90 20.38
N THR A 3 -7.65 42.96 19.66
CA THR A 3 -7.35 41.52 19.78
C THR A 3 -7.29 40.80 18.44
N ASP A 4 -7.68 41.45 17.34
CA ASP A 4 -7.65 40.84 15.99
C ASP A 4 -6.32 41.06 15.24
N VAL A 5 -5.37 41.81 15.82
CA VAL A 5 -4.10 42.13 15.15
C VAL A 5 -2.98 41.12 15.48
N GLU A 6 -3.00 40.49 16.67
CA GLU A 6 -1.95 39.53 17.04
C GLU A 6 -2.12 38.15 16.38
N GLN A 7 -3.35 37.75 16.00
CA GLN A 7 -3.59 36.47 15.33
C GLN A 7 -3.14 36.46 13.86
N MET A 8 -3.04 37.63 13.20
CA MET A 8 -2.54 37.72 11.81
C MET A 8 -1.02 37.64 11.68
N GLN A 9 -0.25 37.90 12.75
CA GLN A 9 1.22 37.77 12.69
C GLN A 9 1.72 36.34 12.92
N CYS A 10 0.95 35.48 13.60
CA CYS A 10 1.34 34.07 13.79
C CYS A 10 1.12 33.19 12.55
N VAL A 11 0.15 33.52 11.69
CA VAL A 11 -0.07 32.74 10.45
C VAL A 11 1.02 33.04 9.41
N ASN A 12 1.39 34.32 9.25
CA ASN A 12 2.36 34.74 8.22
C ASN A 12 3.83 34.37 8.51
N THR A 13 4.17 34.02 9.75
CA THR A 13 5.55 33.63 10.13
C THR A 13 5.80 32.13 9.97
N ILE A 14 4.76 31.29 10.03
CA ILE A 14 4.90 29.84 9.90
C ILE A 14 4.97 29.41 8.41
N GLU A 15 4.39 30.18 7.50
CA GLU A 15 4.51 29.92 6.05
C GLU A 15 5.92 30.18 5.48
N ASN A 16 6.79 30.91 6.20
CA ASN A 16 8.05 31.39 5.64
C ASN A 16 9.33 30.74 6.18
N TYR A 17 9.26 29.72 7.05
CA TYR A 17 10.46 29.08 7.62
C TYR A 17 10.31 27.57 7.83
N SER A 18 10.21 26.81 6.74
CA SER A 18 11.10 25.66 6.45
C SER A 18 10.72 25.00 5.11
N MET A 19 10.45 25.82 4.09
CA MET A 19 10.76 25.44 2.72
C MET A 19 12.25 25.68 2.49
N SER A 20 13.09 24.74 2.94
CA SER A 20 14.49 24.67 2.54
C SER A 20 14.73 23.37 1.76
N ASN A 21 14.32 23.40 0.50
CA ASN A 21 15.16 23.06 -0.66
C ASN A 21 15.77 21.65 -0.81
N ASN A 22 15.13 20.58 -0.34
CA ASN A 22 15.51 19.20 -0.76
C ASN A 22 14.40 18.37 -1.40
N TRP A 23 13.12 18.68 -1.16
CA TRP A 23 12.01 17.85 -1.65
C TRP A 23 11.63 18.14 -3.12
N ILE A 24 11.79 19.38 -3.58
CA ILE A 24 11.67 19.73 -5.01
C ILE A 24 12.82 19.08 -5.80
N LEU A 25 14.01 18.92 -5.21
CA LEU A 25 15.10 18.18 -5.84
C LEU A 25 14.79 16.67 -5.91
N HIS A 26 14.16 16.07 -4.89
CA HIS A 26 13.74 14.67 -4.96
C HIS A 26 12.62 14.44 -5.98
N PHE A 27 11.65 15.36 -6.08
CA PHE A 27 10.56 15.28 -7.06
C PHE A 27 11.05 15.57 -8.49
N GLN A 28 12.01 16.50 -8.66
CA GLN A 28 12.69 16.77 -9.94
C GLN A 28 13.68 15.67 -10.32
N PHE A 29 14.28 14.98 -9.34
CA PHE A 29 15.12 13.80 -9.57
C PHE A 29 14.27 12.61 -9.99
N PHE A 30 13.09 12.43 -9.38
CA PHE A 30 12.11 11.40 -9.80
C PHE A 30 11.53 11.71 -11.20
N SER A 31 11.24 12.98 -11.51
CA SER A 31 10.76 13.38 -12.84
C SER A 31 11.87 13.37 -13.92
N LYS A 32 13.14 13.55 -13.55
CA LYS A 32 14.29 13.34 -14.45
C LYS A 32 14.63 11.86 -14.63
N PHE A 33 14.35 10.99 -13.65
CA PHE A 33 14.52 9.54 -13.81
C PHE A 33 13.45 8.93 -14.74
N THR A 34 12.24 9.53 -14.79
CA THR A 34 11.24 9.21 -15.82
C THR A 34 11.61 9.73 -17.22
N GLN A 35 12.63 10.57 -17.35
CA GLN A 35 13.17 11.05 -18.63
C GLN A 35 14.36 10.19 -19.11
N THR A 36 14.32 8.87 -18.93
CA THR A 36 15.18 7.97 -19.71
C THR A 36 14.47 7.57 -21.01
N ARG A 37 14.58 8.47 -21.99
CA ARG A 37 14.73 8.17 -23.42
C ARG A 37 13.62 7.30 -24.05
N SER A 38 12.38 7.76 -24.00
CA SER A 38 11.29 7.31 -24.87
C SER A 38 11.18 8.15 -26.16
N SER A 39 12.26 8.26 -26.94
CA SER A 39 12.18 8.70 -28.35
C SER A 39 13.55 8.62 -29.05
N GLN A 40 13.91 7.44 -29.55
CA GLN A 40 14.51 7.38 -30.88
C GLN A 40 13.65 6.42 -31.72
N PRO A 41 13.27 6.83 -32.94
CA PRO A 41 12.46 5.99 -33.82
C PRO A 41 13.24 4.74 -34.19
N LEU A 42 12.50 3.67 -34.49
CA LEU A 42 12.98 2.46 -35.17
C LEU A 42 13.92 2.81 -36.33
N ALA A 43 15.22 2.86 -36.07
CA ALA A 43 16.23 2.53 -37.04
C ALA A 43 16.50 1.04 -36.82
N TYR A 44 15.92 0.22 -37.70
CA TYR A 44 16.39 -1.14 -37.95
C TYR A 44 17.88 -1.05 -38.28
N LEU A 45 18.74 -1.19 -37.28
CA LEU A 45 20.15 -1.46 -37.53
C LEU A 45 20.23 -2.90 -38.02
N PRO A 46 20.86 -3.17 -39.17
CA PRO A 46 21.13 -4.53 -39.57
C PRO A 46 22.05 -5.10 -38.49
N VAL A 47 21.57 -6.06 -37.71
CA VAL A 47 22.46 -6.96 -36.98
C VAL A 47 23.16 -7.72 -38.08
N GLU A 48 24.38 -7.29 -38.41
CA GLU A 48 25.31 -8.10 -39.16
C GLU A 48 25.57 -9.35 -38.32
N SER A 49 24.77 -10.37 -38.60
CA SER A 49 24.79 -11.67 -37.97
C SER A 49 26.05 -12.41 -38.41
N LYS A 50 27.22 -12.00 -37.90
CA LYS A 50 28.40 -12.87 -37.86
C LYS A 50 28.45 -13.60 -36.53
N LYS A 51 27.42 -14.41 -36.29
CA LYS A 51 27.57 -15.66 -35.54
C LYS A 51 26.41 -16.58 -35.91
N SER A 52 26.68 -17.40 -36.91
CA SER A 52 26.11 -18.72 -37.18
C SER A 52 24.94 -19.11 -36.27
N TYR A 53 23.72 -18.73 -36.64
CA TYR A 53 22.54 -19.49 -36.27
C TYR A 53 22.51 -20.67 -37.22
N ARG A 54 23.00 -21.83 -36.75
CA ARG A 54 22.80 -23.08 -37.48
C ARG A 54 21.30 -23.36 -37.48
N THR A 55 20.68 -23.27 -38.66
CA THR A 55 19.32 -23.72 -38.91
C THR A 55 19.22 -25.21 -38.57
N PHE A 56 18.08 -25.60 -38.01
CA PHE A 56 17.78 -26.95 -37.49
C PHE A 56 17.79 -28.06 -38.57
N GLU A 57 18.05 -27.73 -39.83
CA GLU A 57 18.09 -28.68 -40.97
C GLU A 57 19.46 -29.35 -41.21
N ASP A 58 20.56 -28.87 -40.60
CA ASP A 58 21.91 -29.40 -40.85
C ASP A 58 22.44 -30.40 -39.79
N MET A 59 21.64 -30.75 -38.77
CA MET A 59 22.04 -31.72 -37.73
C MET A 59 21.63 -33.17 -38.06
N GLY A 60 21.63 -33.51 -39.35
CA GLY A 60 21.32 -34.86 -39.84
C GLY A 60 22.50 -35.85 -39.86
N ALA A 61 23.68 -35.52 -39.33
CA ALA A 61 24.84 -36.42 -39.41
C ALA A 61 25.96 -36.13 -38.38
N GLU A 62 25.68 -36.24 -37.08
CA GLU A 62 26.71 -36.64 -36.11
C GLU A 62 26.03 -37.25 -34.88
N ASN A 63 26.04 -38.58 -34.81
CA ASN A 63 25.62 -39.32 -33.64
C ASN A 63 26.64 -39.09 -32.52
N THR A 64 26.40 -38.08 -31.68
CA THR A 64 26.85 -38.11 -30.29
C THR A 64 25.66 -37.70 -29.44
N GLU A 65 25.15 -38.64 -28.65
CA GLU A 65 24.22 -38.37 -27.57
C GLU A 65 24.90 -37.40 -26.60
N VAL A 66 24.74 -36.10 -26.84
CA VAL A 66 24.96 -35.10 -25.81
C VAL A 66 23.58 -34.68 -25.34
N GLU A 67 23.04 -35.50 -24.44
CA GLU A 67 22.07 -35.03 -23.44
C GLU A 67 22.83 -34.04 -22.53
N GLU A 68 23.23 -32.91 -23.09
CA GLU A 68 23.75 -31.81 -22.28
C GLU A 68 22.51 -31.26 -21.59
N ASN A 69 22.35 -31.67 -20.33
CA ASN A 69 21.56 -30.95 -19.36
C ASN A 69 22.16 -29.53 -19.24
N ILE A 70 21.98 -28.69 -20.26
CA ILE A 70 22.32 -27.27 -20.21
C ILE A 70 21.35 -26.71 -19.19
N SER A 71 21.83 -26.67 -17.96
CA SER A 71 21.03 -26.22 -16.86
C SER A 71 20.77 -24.73 -17.06
N ILE A 72 19.55 -24.29 -16.76
CA ILE A 72 19.14 -22.90 -16.96
C ILE A 72 20.07 -21.97 -16.16
N GLU A 73 20.68 -22.49 -15.09
CA GLU A 73 21.69 -21.81 -14.27
C GLU A 73 22.95 -21.44 -15.06
N ASP A 74 23.49 -22.34 -15.88
CA ASP A 74 24.72 -22.10 -16.68
C ASP A 74 24.52 -21.03 -17.76
N VAL A 75 23.31 -20.96 -18.33
CA VAL A 75 22.93 -19.93 -19.30
C VAL A 75 22.76 -18.57 -18.62
N LEU A 76 22.15 -18.54 -17.43
CA LEU A 76 21.99 -17.32 -16.63
C LEU A 76 23.35 -16.76 -16.17
N GLU A 77 24.29 -17.63 -15.82
CA GLU A 77 25.65 -17.22 -15.44
C GLU A 77 26.41 -16.64 -16.63
N LYS A 78 26.30 -17.25 -17.82
CA LYS A 78 26.87 -16.70 -19.08
C LYS A 78 26.25 -15.39 -19.53
N LEU A 79 24.98 -15.12 -19.20
CA LEU A 79 24.30 -13.86 -19.51
C LEU A 79 24.63 -12.72 -18.51
N GLY A 80 25.48 -12.97 -17.51
CA GLY A 80 25.99 -11.95 -16.60
C GLY A 80 25.36 -11.92 -15.20
N GLY A 81 24.51 -12.90 -14.87
CA GLY A 81 23.89 -13.05 -13.55
C GLY A 81 23.10 -11.81 -13.08
N PHE A 82 22.68 -11.82 -11.80
CA PHE A 82 22.11 -10.64 -11.16
C PHE A 82 23.19 -9.55 -11.02
N SER A 83 23.19 -8.60 -11.95
CA SER A 83 24.07 -7.44 -11.87
C SER A 83 23.78 -6.62 -10.60
N ARG A 84 24.82 -5.98 -10.04
CA ARG A 84 24.74 -5.17 -8.80
C ARG A 84 23.64 -4.11 -8.82
N PHE A 85 23.33 -3.57 -10.00
CA PHE A 85 22.24 -2.61 -10.18
C PHE A 85 20.85 -3.27 -10.03
N GLN A 86 20.67 -4.49 -10.53
CA GLN A 86 19.41 -5.23 -10.38
C GLN A 86 19.15 -5.57 -8.91
N LEU A 87 20.18 -5.97 -8.17
CA LEU A 87 20.08 -6.25 -6.73
C LEU A 87 19.74 -4.97 -5.93
N TYR A 88 20.33 -3.84 -6.30
CA TYR A 88 19.99 -2.54 -5.70
C TYR A 88 18.53 -2.13 -5.95
N VAL A 89 18.04 -2.28 -7.19
CA VAL A 89 16.64 -1.99 -7.53
C VAL A 89 15.68 -2.93 -6.80
N THR A 90 15.98 -4.23 -6.73
CA THR A 90 15.20 -5.20 -5.96
C THR A 90 15.13 -4.81 -4.49
N PHE A 91 16.24 -4.37 -3.90
CA PHE A 91 16.25 -3.89 -2.51
C PHE A 91 15.37 -2.65 -2.32
N ILE A 92 15.43 -1.68 -3.24
CA ILE A 92 14.55 -0.49 -3.19
C ILE A 92 13.08 -0.90 -3.23
N VAL A 93 12.69 -1.81 -4.13
CA VAL A 93 11.31 -2.28 -4.24
C VAL A 93 10.88 -2.97 -2.96
N LEU A 94 11.69 -3.88 -2.42
CA LEU A 94 11.39 -4.56 -1.15
C LEU A 94 11.26 -3.59 0.03
N MET A 95 12.08 -2.55 0.08
CA MET A 95 11.95 -1.51 1.10
C MET A 95 10.65 -0.72 0.96
N SER A 96 10.15 -0.52 -0.27
CA SER A 96 8.86 0.13 -0.51
C SER A 96 7.65 -0.75 -0.16
N GLU A 97 7.82 -2.07 -0.06
CA GLU A 97 6.75 -2.99 0.38
C GLU A 97 6.48 -2.90 1.89
N ILE A 98 7.48 -2.53 2.69
CA ILE A 98 7.33 -2.40 4.15
C ILE A 98 6.21 -1.41 4.52
N PRO A 99 6.19 -0.15 4.00
CA PRO A 99 5.10 0.76 4.30
C PRO A 99 3.76 0.30 3.72
N VAL A 100 3.77 -0.39 2.57
CA VAL A 100 2.56 -0.96 1.96
C VAL A 100 1.94 -2.01 2.89
N ALA A 101 2.75 -2.92 3.41
CA ALA A 101 2.32 -3.93 4.39
C ALA A 101 1.80 -3.30 5.68
N ALA A 102 2.43 -2.23 6.18
CA ALA A 102 1.97 -1.53 7.38
C ALA A 102 0.57 -0.92 7.19
N ILE A 103 0.30 -0.35 6.02
CA ILE A 103 -1.03 0.19 5.68
C ILE A 103 -2.07 -0.94 5.58
N ALA A 104 -1.72 -2.09 4.98
CA ALA A 104 -2.61 -3.25 4.95
C ALA A 104 -2.96 -3.77 6.35
N LEU A 105 -1.97 -3.86 7.24
CA LEU A 105 -2.14 -4.35 8.61
C LEU A 105 -2.87 -3.36 9.53
N THR A 106 -3.02 -2.09 9.12
CA THR A 106 -3.68 -1.07 9.94
C THR A 106 -5.09 -1.48 10.35
N LEU A 107 -5.85 -2.18 9.50
CA LEU A 107 -7.19 -2.69 9.84
C LEU A 107 -7.18 -3.67 11.02
N VAL A 108 -6.15 -4.52 11.12
CA VAL A 108 -6.03 -5.50 12.21
C VAL A 108 -5.78 -4.81 13.54
N PHE A 109 -4.91 -3.80 13.56
CA PHE A 109 -4.59 -3.07 14.79
C PHE A 109 -5.73 -2.14 15.21
N THR A 110 -6.30 -1.40 14.25
CA THR A 110 -7.41 -0.46 14.52
C THR A 110 -8.74 -1.16 14.78
N GLY A 111 -8.95 -2.38 14.27
CA GLY A 111 -10.15 -3.19 14.48
C GLY A 111 -10.12 -4.05 15.75
N SER A 112 -9.12 -3.88 16.61
CA SER A 112 -9.02 -4.68 17.84
C SER A 112 -10.24 -4.46 18.74
N SER A 113 -10.87 -5.56 19.15
CA SER A 113 -11.97 -5.62 20.11
C SER A 113 -11.49 -5.63 21.56
N ASN A 114 -10.19 -5.71 21.83
CA ASN A 114 -9.64 -5.68 23.19
C ASN A 114 -9.61 -4.25 23.74
N VAL A 115 -10.80 -3.70 23.95
CA VAL A 115 -11.01 -2.33 24.42
C VAL A 115 -11.99 -2.31 25.58
N GLU A 116 -11.77 -1.34 26.46
CA GLU A 116 -12.51 -1.15 27.69
C GLU A 116 -13.47 0.04 27.56
N PHE A 117 -14.70 -0.13 28.06
CA PHE A 117 -15.71 0.93 28.14
C PHE A 117 -16.17 1.13 29.59
N ASN A 118 -16.49 2.35 29.98
CA ASN A 118 -17.18 2.60 31.24
C ASN A 118 -18.69 2.38 31.06
N CYS A 119 -19.29 1.50 31.85
CA CYS A 119 -20.75 1.38 31.90
C CYS A 119 -21.33 2.41 32.87
N MET A 120 -22.19 3.28 32.34
CA MET A 120 -23.00 4.21 33.11
C MET A 120 -24.44 3.69 33.19
N GLN A 121 -25.02 3.63 34.39
CA GLN A 121 -26.43 3.32 34.61
C GLN A 121 -27.03 4.34 35.56
N ASN A 122 -28.12 5.01 35.19
CA ASN A 122 -28.74 6.07 36.00
C ASN A 122 -27.74 7.15 36.50
N GLY A 123 -26.70 7.44 35.73
CA GLY A 123 -25.68 8.43 36.09
C GLY A 123 -24.59 7.95 37.06
N THR A 124 -24.61 6.69 37.50
CA THR A 124 -23.53 6.09 38.29
C THR A 124 -22.64 5.21 37.41
N ASN A 125 -21.32 5.30 37.62
CA ASN A 125 -20.36 4.41 36.97
C ASN A 125 -20.35 3.07 37.73
N ILE A 126 -20.76 1.99 37.06
CA ILE A 126 -20.85 0.64 37.64
C ILE A 126 -19.53 -0.11 37.54
N GLY A 127 -18.67 0.29 36.60
CA GLY A 127 -17.37 -0.31 36.37
C GLY A 127 -17.01 -0.35 34.89
N ILE A 128 -15.81 -0.88 34.66
CA ILE A 128 -15.23 -1.07 33.34
C ILE A 128 -15.68 -2.43 32.79
N ILE A 129 -16.09 -2.46 31.53
CA ILE A 129 -16.51 -3.66 30.81
C ILE A 129 -15.69 -3.83 29.54
N SER A 130 -15.34 -5.08 29.23
CA SER A 130 -14.60 -5.46 28.02
C SER A 130 -15.57 -5.95 26.95
N VAL A 131 -15.31 -5.65 25.67
CA VAL A 131 -16.12 -6.17 24.54
C VAL A 131 -16.07 -7.70 24.46
N GLN A 132 -15.05 -8.34 25.04
CA GLN A 132 -14.91 -9.80 25.07
C GLN A 132 -15.90 -10.47 26.06
N ASP A 133 -16.50 -9.71 26.98
CA ASP A 133 -17.41 -10.26 27.97
C ASP A 133 -18.75 -10.68 27.33
N PRO A 134 -19.22 -11.93 27.51
CA PRO A 134 -20.48 -12.41 26.92
C PRO A 134 -21.72 -11.69 27.46
N THR A 135 -21.59 -10.97 28.58
CA THR A 135 -22.68 -10.18 29.18
C THR A 135 -22.70 -8.73 28.73
N PHE A 136 -21.73 -8.29 27.90
CA PHE A 136 -21.58 -6.90 27.47
C PHE A 136 -22.87 -6.35 26.86
N CYS A 137 -23.47 -7.09 25.92
CA CYS A 137 -24.68 -6.69 25.20
C CYS A 137 -25.99 -6.91 25.97
N SER A 138 -25.95 -7.64 27.08
CA SER A 138 -27.14 -7.91 27.88
C SER A 138 -27.36 -6.87 28.98
N ARG A 139 -26.38 -5.99 29.25
CA ARG A 139 -26.50 -4.95 30.27
C ARG A 139 -27.16 -3.71 29.69
N ASN A 140 -28.10 -3.15 30.46
CA ASN A 140 -28.75 -1.88 30.12
C ASN A 140 -27.87 -0.70 30.60
N CYS A 141 -26.75 -0.48 29.91
CA CYS A 141 -25.77 0.57 30.19
C CYS A 141 -25.64 1.53 29.02
N THR A 142 -25.40 2.80 29.29
CA THR A 142 -24.84 3.72 28.29
C THR A 142 -23.32 3.66 28.35
N LEU A 143 -22.67 3.45 27.21
CA LEU A 143 -21.22 3.42 27.12
C LEU A 143 -20.67 4.84 27.21
N ALA A 144 -19.61 5.02 27.99
CA ALA A 144 -18.88 6.28 28.08
C ALA A 144 -17.38 6.02 27.90
N LEU A 145 -16.75 6.85 27.07
CA LEU A 145 -15.30 6.87 26.92
C LEU A 145 -14.67 7.73 28.01
N ASP A 146 -13.55 7.25 28.54
CA ASP A 146 -12.74 8.02 29.47
C ASP A 146 -11.89 9.05 28.70
N THR A 147 -12.15 10.34 28.90
CA THR A 147 -11.43 11.42 28.21
C THR A 147 -9.96 11.53 28.63
N THR A 148 -9.54 10.82 29.68
CA THR A 148 -8.14 10.82 30.14
C THR A 148 -7.25 9.84 29.36
N LYS A 149 -7.84 8.88 28.65
CA LYS A 149 -7.10 7.89 27.85
C LYS A 149 -7.28 8.20 26.35
N PRO A 150 -6.23 8.03 25.53
CA PRO A 150 -6.38 8.17 24.09
C PRO A 150 -7.25 7.05 23.52
N VAL A 151 -8.06 7.37 22.51
CA VAL A 151 -8.78 6.38 21.72
C VAL A 151 -7.76 5.61 20.88
N VAL A 152 -7.78 4.28 20.96
CA VAL A 152 -6.78 3.41 20.30
C VAL A 152 -7.37 2.54 19.20
N SER A 153 -8.70 2.47 19.10
CA SER A 153 -9.41 1.55 18.20
C SER A 153 -10.61 2.22 17.56
N ILE A 154 -10.91 1.78 16.35
CA ILE A 154 -12.10 2.19 15.61
C ILE A 154 -13.38 1.74 16.32
N VAL A 155 -13.31 0.62 17.04
CA VAL A 155 -14.40 0.06 17.85
C VAL A 155 -14.84 1.02 18.95
N GLN A 156 -13.87 1.72 19.55
CA GLN A 156 -14.14 2.73 20.58
C GLN A 156 -14.73 4.00 19.98
N GLU A 157 -14.21 4.46 18.84
CA GLU A 157 -14.62 5.73 18.23
C GLU A 157 -16.08 5.72 17.75
N TRP A 158 -16.55 4.63 17.13
CA TRP A 158 -17.92 4.54 16.61
C TRP A 158 -18.81 3.53 17.35
N GLU A 159 -18.39 3.11 18.56
CA GLU A 159 -19.14 2.18 19.42
C GLU A 159 -19.63 0.94 18.64
N LEU A 160 -18.72 0.29 17.90
CA LEU A 160 -19.04 -0.87 17.05
C LEU A 160 -19.16 -2.15 17.87
N VAL A 161 -20.15 -2.19 18.75
CA VAL A 161 -20.40 -3.29 19.68
C VAL A 161 -21.78 -3.92 19.41
N CYS A 162 -21.99 -5.13 19.94
CA CYS A 162 -23.28 -5.84 19.86
C CYS A 162 -23.79 -5.98 18.43
N ASP A 163 -24.91 -5.34 18.08
CA ASP A 163 -25.50 -5.38 16.73
C ASP A 163 -24.55 -4.86 15.63
N ARG A 164 -23.53 -4.08 16.01
CA ARG A 164 -22.52 -3.51 15.11
C ARG A 164 -21.13 -4.15 15.23
N ALA A 165 -20.98 -5.23 16.00
CA ALA A 165 -19.70 -5.92 16.17
C ALA A 165 -19.14 -6.55 14.89
N TRP A 166 -19.98 -6.75 13.87
CA TRP A 166 -19.58 -7.34 12.58
C TRP A 166 -18.89 -6.35 11.64
N LEU A 167 -18.97 -5.04 11.88
CA LEU A 167 -18.45 -4.01 10.98
C LEU A 167 -16.91 -4.01 10.84
N PRO A 168 -16.10 -4.18 11.91
CA PRO A 168 -14.65 -4.28 11.79
C PRO A 168 -14.20 -5.46 10.90
N ASP A 169 -14.84 -6.62 11.07
CA ASP A 169 -14.58 -7.80 10.23
C ASP A 169 -15.03 -7.59 8.79
N PHE A 170 -16.12 -6.84 8.59
CA PHE A 170 -16.59 -6.44 7.27
C PHE A 170 -15.59 -5.53 6.55
N PHE A 171 -14.97 -4.59 7.24
CA PHE A 171 -13.92 -3.74 6.65
C PHE A 171 -12.67 -4.54 6.23
N THR A 172 -12.31 -5.57 6.99
CA THR A 172 -11.24 -6.48 6.57
C THR A 172 -11.64 -7.27 5.33
N SER A 173 -12.87 -7.78 5.29
CA SER A 173 -13.40 -8.54 4.15
C SER A 173 -13.50 -7.69 2.87
N ILE A 174 -13.97 -6.44 2.98
CA ILE A 174 -14.07 -5.54 1.82
C ILE A 174 -12.68 -5.14 1.29
N GLN A 175 -11.69 -4.96 2.17
CA GLN A 175 -10.29 -4.75 1.78
C GLN A 175 -9.76 -5.94 0.98
N MET A 176 -10.04 -7.17 1.42
CA MET A 176 -9.63 -8.40 0.74
C MET A 176 -10.30 -8.54 -0.64
N MET A 177 -11.57 -8.18 -0.75
CA MET A 177 -12.29 -8.13 -2.03
C MET A 177 -11.67 -7.08 -2.98
N GLY A 178 -11.30 -5.92 -2.43
CA GLY A 178 -10.57 -4.88 -3.16
C GLY A 178 -9.24 -5.41 -3.70
N MET A 179 -8.44 -6.10 -2.87
CA MET A 179 -7.19 -6.72 -3.30
C MET A 179 -7.38 -7.76 -4.39
N MET A 180 -8.41 -8.61 -4.29
CA MET A 180 -8.70 -9.60 -5.34
C MET A 180 -8.98 -8.91 -6.67
N THR A 181 -9.77 -7.84 -6.65
CA THR A 181 -10.10 -7.06 -7.84
C THR A 181 -8.88 -6.31 -8.39
N GLY A 182 -8.05 -5.76 -7.50
CA GLY A 182 -6.76 -5.14 -7.81
C GLY A 182 -5.85 -6.11 -8.53
N ALA A 183 -5.63 -7.31 -7.98
CA ALA A 183 -4.76 -8.32 -8.58
C ALA A 183 -5.20 -8.77 -9.98
N MET A 184 -6.51 -8.98 -10.18
CA MET A 184 -7.03 -9.34 -11.49
C MET A 184 -6.84 -8.24 -12.53
N THR A 185 -7.03 -6.98 -12.14
CA THR A 185 -6.92 -5.83 -13.05
C THR A 185 -5.46 -5.43 -13.28
N ALA A 186 -4.65 -5.33 -12.22
CA ALA A 186 -3.23 -5.02 -12.27
C ALA A 186 -2.46 -6.02 -13.12
N SER A 187 -2.83 -7.31 -13.09
CA SER A 187 -2.21 -8.33 -13.96
C SER A 187 -2.39 -8.00 -15.45
N GLN A 188 -3.62 -7.72 -15.88
CA GLN A 188 -3.92 -7.42 -17.29
C GLN A 188 -3.31 -6.08 -17.72
N VAL A 189 -3.38 -5.08 -16.84
CA VAL A 189 -2.86 -3.73 -17.13
C VAL A 189 -1.33 -3.75 -17.15
N ALA A 190 -0.67 -4.58 -16.33
CA ALA A 190 0.79 -4.71 -16.31
C ALA A 190 1.35 -5.27 -17.63
N ASP A 191 0.61 -6.17 -18.27
CA ASP A 191 0.98 -6.73 -19.57
C ASP A 191 0.81 -5.70 -20.70
N ALA A 192 -0.15 -4.76 -20.58
CA ALA A 192 -0.43 -3.75 -21.59
C ALA A 192 0.41 -2.47 -21.47
N TYR A 193 0.57 -1.93 -20.26
CA TYR A 193 1.21 -0.62 -20.00
C TYR A 193 2.63 -0.72 -19.43
N GLY A 194 3.11 -1.95 -19.25
CA GLY A 194 4.40 -2.25 -18.66
C GLY A 194 4.38 -2.25 -17.14
N ARG A 195 5.07 -3.24 -16.55
CA ARG A 195 5.05 -3.53 -15.11
C ARG A 195 5.50 -2.36 -14.20
N LYS A 196 6.42 -1.51 -14.65
CA LYS A 196 6.94 -0.38 -13.85
C LYS A 196 5.90 0.71 -13.64
N THR A 197 5.17 1.07 -14.69
CA THR A 197 4.17 2.15 -14.63
C THR A 197 2.99 1.75 -13.74
N VAL A 198 2.55 0.50 -13.86
CA VAL A 198 1.45 -0.04 -13.06
C VAL A 198 1.81 -0.10 -11.58
N PHE A 199 3.05 -0.49 -11.25
CA PHE A 199 3.52 -0.49 -9.86
C PHE A 199 3.41 0.90 -9.20
N TYR A 200 3.92 1.94 -9.86
CA TYR A 200 3.82 3.30 -9.32
C TYR A 200 2.37 3.82 -9.24
N ALA A 201 1.52 3.45 -10.19
CA ALA A 201 0.10 3.80 -10.17
C ALA A 201 -0.63 3.16 -8.97
N ASN A 202 -0.40 1.87 -8.72
CA ASN A 202 -0.99 1.13 -7.59
C ASN A 202 -0.56 1.73 -6.25
N VAL A 203 0.74 2.01 -6.08
CA VAL A 203 1.27 2.67 -4.87
C VAL A 203 0.65 4.06 -4.68
N ALA A 204 0.46 4.84 -5.74
CA ALA A 204 -0.16 6.16 -5.65
C ALA A 204 -1.65 6.08 -5.24
N ILE A 205 -2.41 5.19 -5.86
CA ILE A 205 -3.82 4.94 -5.51
C ILE A 205 -3.93 4.56 -4.03
N MET A 206 -3.16 3.57 -3.62
CA MET A 206 -3.14 3.08 -2.25
C MET A 206 -2.77 4.18 -1.25
N GLY A 207 -1.74 4.98 -1.54
CA GLY A 207 -1.31 6.07 -0.67
C GLY A 207 -2.37 7.16 -0.49
N ILE A 208 -3.02 7.58 -1.58
CA ILE A 208 -4.07 8.60 -1.55
C ILE A 208 -5.28 8.11 -0.74
N PHE A 209 -5.81 6.93 -1.06
CA PHE A 209 -6.98 6.40 -0.37
C PHE A 209 -6.68 5.99 1.07
N GLY A 210 -5.45 5.55 1.36
CA GLY A 210 -4.96 5.32 2.72
C GLY A 210 -5.03 6.58 3.58
N MET A 211 -4.52 7.72 3.08
CA MET A 211 -4.59 9.00 3.79
C MET A 211 -6.03 9.51 3.97
N ILE A 212 -6.87 9.33 2.94
CA ILE A 212 -8.30 9.69 3.03
C ILE A 212 -8.96 8.88 4.14
N SER A 213 -8.67 7.58 4.25
CA SER A 213 -9.28 6.72 5.26
C SER A 213 -8.99 7.14 6.71
N GLY A 214 -7.85 7.79 6.96
CA GLY A 214 -7.51 8.33 8.28
C GLY A 214 -8.16 9.68 8.60
N SER A 215 -8.61 10.41 7.57
CA SER A 215 -9.18 11.76 7.71
C SER A 215 -10.71 11.77 7.79
N VAL A 216 -11.34 10.61 7.61
CA VAL A 216 -12.79 10.46 7.48
C VAL A 216 -13.42 9.99 8.79
N ASN A 217 -14.41 10.73 9.28
CA ASN A 217 -15.20 10.38 10.48
C ASN A 217 -16.51 9.64 10.16
N SER A 218 -16.71 9.22 8.91
CA SER A 218 -17.92 8.51 8.48
C SER A 218 -17.63 7.04 8.17
N ILE A 219 -18.37 6.15 8.83
CA ILE A 219 -18.27 4.68 8.70
C ILE A 219 -18.34 4.21 7.24
N TYR A 220 -19.26 4.77 6.45
CA TYR A 220 -19.46 4.37 5.05
C TYR A 220 -18.29 4.79 4.15
N LEU A 221 -17.85 6.05 4.29
CA LEU A 221 -16.75 6.59 3.48
C LEU A 221 -15.42 5.94 3.88
N PHE A 222 -15.26 5.57 5.15
CA PHE A 222 -14.15 4.74 5.60
C PHE A 222 -14.12 3.39 4.86
N GLY A 223 -15.23 2.66 4.81
CA GLY A 223 -15.32 1.39 4.09
C GLY A 223 -15.01 1.51 2.58
N VAL A 224 -15.56 2.54 1.91
CA VAL A 224 -15.29 2.80 0.48
C VAL A 224 -13.82 3.14 0.24
N SER A 225 -13.24 4.00 1.08
CA SER A 225 -11.82 4.35 0.95
C SER A 225 -10.90 3.13 1.14
N ARG A 226 -11.26 2.20 2.03
CA ARG A 226 -10.51 0.94 2.24
C ARG A 226 -10.63 0.00 1.04
N PHE A 227 -11.83 -0.15 0.48
CA PHE A 227 -11.99 -0.91 -0.77
C PHE A 227 -11.09 -0.37 -1.90
N LEU A 228 -11.07 0.95 -2.10
CA LEU A 228 -10.23 1.60 -3.11
C LEU A 228 -8.73 1.48 -2.79
N ALA A 229 -8.34 1.58 -1.52
CA ALA A 229 -6.96 1.32 -1.10
C ALA A 229 -6.57 -0.15 -1.32
N GLY A 230 -7.50 -1.09 -1.17
CA GLY A 230 -7.31 -2.51 -1.46
C GLY A 230 -7.07 -2.79 -2.93
N ILE A 231 -7.76 -2.09 -3.84
CA ILE A 231 -7.46 -2.18 -5.28
C ILE A 231 -6.01 -1.78 -5.57
N GLY A 232 -5.51 -0.71 -4.94
CA GLY A 232 -4.13 -0.28 -5.09
C GLY A 232 -3.09 -1.20 -4.44
N LEU A 233 -3.51 -2.12 -3.55
CA LEU A 233 -2.62 -3.10 -2.92
C LEU A 233 -2.49 -4.41 -3.73
N GLY A 234 -3.44 -4.66 -4.64
CA GLY A 234 -3.48 -5.85 -5.49
C GLY A 234 -2.58 -5.78 -6.72
#